data_AF-K9XX64-F1
#
_entry.id   AF-K9XX64-F1
#
_cell.length_a   1.000
_cell.length_b   1.000
_cell.length_c   1.000
_cell.angle_alpha   90.00
_cell.angle_beta   90.00
_cell.angle_gamma   90.00
#
_symmetry.space_group_name_H-M   'P 1'
#
loop_
_entity.id
_entity.type
_entity.pdbx_description
1 polymer ?
#
loop_
_entity_poly.entity_id
_entity_poly.type
_entity_poly.pdbx_seq_one_letter_code
_entity_poly.pdbx_strand_id
1 'polypeptide(L)'
;MTLTISNKVLGLAAVATASIVSFAGSAEAAVIQFDDKTVHGGTISYNGTGGSLVGKDLLLDTVLGIDTVLNNKKELSCVGCKLNFVTGANISETPLYEFASGGSVTITGKILDGLTEIVNGTLLTGTFTENIFGNVANGFAVFTGIGVNSVNSALSSYYGVNATDFTFAQTSIAAKNVKVEKNRGFTGTVTNTDFDTKPVQTTPEPTATLGLLAVGAFAANSAAKRKKQA
;
A
#
# COMPACT_ATOMS: atom_id res chain seq x y z
N MET A 1 15.62 -72.95 49.86
CA MET A 1 15.31 -71.55 50.17
C MET A 1 16.21 -70.69 49.29
N THR A 2 15.64 -70.14 48.21
CA THR A 2 16.34 -69.24 47.29
C THR A 2 15.30 -68.28 46.76
N LEU A 3 15.40 -67.01 47.17
CA LEU A 3 14.53 -65.91 46.74
C LEU A 3 14.98 -65.45 45.35
N THR A 4 14.06 -65.32 44.39
CA THR A 4 14.31 -64.61 43.13
C THR A 4 13.46 -63.35 43.11
N ILE A 5 14.11 -62.19 43.15
CA ILE A 5 13.47 -60.87 43.02
C ILE A 5 13.47 -60.49 41.54
N SER A 6 12.27 -60.30 40.96
CA SER A 6 12.10 -59.80 39.59
C SER A 6 12.18 -58.27 39.57
N ASN A 7 13.30 -57.74 39.08
CA ASN A 7 13.44 -56.36 38.65
C ASN A 7 12.77 -56.18 37.28
N LYS A 8 11.88 -55.19 37.13
CA LYS A 8 12.10 -54.05 36.22
C LYS A 8 10.92 -53.08 36.19
N VAL A 9 11.26 -51.88 36.67
CA VAL A 9 10.64 -50.58 36.45
C VAL A 9 10.62 -50.25 34.94
N LEU A 10 9.49 -49.81 34.42
CA LEU A 10 9.35 -48.91 33.26
C LEU A 10 8.04 -48.15 33.51
N GLY A 11 7.98 -46.82 33.67
CA GLY A 11 8.84 -45.76 33.17
C GLY A 11 7.94 -44.79 32.40
N LEU A 12 7.58 -43.66 33.03
CA LEU A 12 6.82 -42.57 32.42
C LEU A 12 7.48 -42.10 31.11
N ALA A 13 6.67 -41.80 30.09
CA ALA A 13 7.04 -40.85 29.04
C ALA A 13 5.78 -40.13 28.53
N ALA A 14 5.33 -39.13 29.28
CA ALA A 14 4.42 -38.11 28.75
C ALA A 14 5.22 -37.20 27.82
N VAL A 15 5.11 -37.42 26.51
CA VAL A 15 5.68 -36.52 25.49
C VAL A 15 4.76 -35.29 25.39
N ALA A 16 5.01 -34.29 26.22
CA ALA A 16 4.41 -32.98 26.08
C ALA A 16 5.15 -32.21 24.97
N THR A 17 4.70 -32.39 23.72
CA THR A 17 5.18 -31.59 22.59
C THR A 17 4.58 -30.19 22.73
N ALA A 18 5.31 -29.25 23.34
CA ALA A 18 4.96 -27.85 23.35
C ALA A 18 5.21 -27.27 21.95
N SER A 19 4.20 -27.30 21.09
CA SER A 19 4.21 -26.56 19.83
C SER A 19 4.17 -25.07 20.16
N ILE A 20 5.33 -24.41 20.15
CA ILE A 20 5.40 -22.95 20.10
C ILE A 20 4.85 -22.57 18.73
N VAL A 21 3.56 -22.26 18.68
CA VAL A 21 2.94 -21.61 17.52
C VAL A 21 3.48 -20.18 17.54
N SER A 22 4.62 -19.98 16.87
CA SER A 22 5.11 -18.65 16.55
C SER A 22 4.08 -18.05 15.59
N PHE A 23 3.15 -17.27 16.12
CA PHE A 23 2.37 -16.36 15.31
C PHE A 23 3.36 -15.39 14.69
N ALA A 24 3.75 -15.64 13.44
CA ALA A 24 4.35 -14.60 12.63
C ALA A 24 3.25 -13.53 12.49
N GLY A 25 3.32 -12.51 13.34
CA GLY A 25 2.46 -11.34 13.20
C GLY A 25 2.71 -10.78 11.81
N SER A 26 1.67 -10.70 11.00
CA SER A 26 1.72 -9.96 9.75
C SER A 26 2.11 -8.53 10.09
N ALA A 27 3.34 -8.14 9.82
CA ALA A 27 3.74 -6.74 9.95
C ALA A 27 2.97 -5.95 8.88
N GLU A 28 2.16 -4.99 9.32
CA GLU A 28 1.54 -4.03 8.40
C GLU A 28 2.65 -3.22 7.71
N ALA A 29 2.47 -2.98 6.41
CA ALA A 29 3.44 -2.29 5.58
C ALA A 29 3.45 -0.79 5.90
N ALA A 30 4.61 -0.24 6.25
CA ALA A 30 4.77 1.19 6.58
C ALA A 30 4.29 2.10 5.43
N VAL A 31 3.42 3.07 5.69
CA VAL A 31 2.86 3.99 4.68
C VAL A 31 3.43 5.39 4.87
N ILE A 32 3.79 6.06 3.77
CA ILE A 32 3.91 7.52 3.74
C ILE A 32 2.71 8.06 2.97
N GLN A 33 1.82 8.76 3.67
CA GLN A 33 0.60 9.36 3.15
C GLN A 33 0.81 10.85 2.92
N PHE A 34 0.45 11.35 1.73
CA PHE A 34 0.33 12.78 1.44
C PHE A 34 -1.16 13.12 1.35
N ASP A 35 -1.57 14.18 2.04
CA ASP A 35 -2.99 14.52 2.20
C ASP A 35 -3.21 16.04 2.08
N ASP A 36 -4.46 16.44 1.81
CA ASP A 36 -4.93 17.80 1.55
C ASP A 36 -5.94 18.26 2.62
N LYS A 37 -5.61 18.05 3.90
CA LYS A 37 -6.55 18.15 5.05
C LYS A 37 -7.25 19.50 5.20
N THR A 38 -6.55 20.60 4.89
CA THR A 38 -7.02 21.96 5.12
C THR A 38 -6.98 22.84 3.87
N VAL A 39 -6.20 22.44 2.87
CA VAL A 39 -6.09 23.14 1.59
C VAL A 39 -6.54 22.23 0.46
N HIS A 40 -7.37 22.75 -0.43
CA HIS A 40 -7.80 22.02 -1.62
C HIS A 40 -7.61 22.89 -2.84
N GLY A 41 -7.30 22.27 -3.98
CA GLY A 41 -7.15 23.00 -5.22
C GLY A 41 -6.48 22.18 -6.30
N GLY A 42 -6.14 22.86 -7.40
CA GLY A 42 -5.70 22.21 -8.62
C GLY A 42 -6.86 21.81 -9.52
N THR A 43 -6.51 21.23 -10.66
CA THR A 43 -7.48 20.83 -11.68
C THR A 43 -7.25 19.42 -12.16
N ILE A 44 -8.34 18.75 -12.52
CA ILE A 44 -8.29 17.57 -13.38
C ILE A 44 -8.91 17.92 -14.72
N SER A 45 -8.34 17.40 -15.81
CA SER A 45 -8.89 17.60 -17.15
C SER A 45 -8.62 16.45 -18.09
N TYR A 46 -9.57 16.22 -18.99
CA TYR A 46 -9.48 15.30 -20.11
C TYR A 46 -10.16 15.96 -21.32
N ASN A 47 -9.58 15.83 -22.50
CA ASN A 47 -10.01 16.60 -23.67
C ASN A 47 -11.12 15.94 -24.51
N GLY A 48 -11.51 14.68 -24.24
CA GLY A 48 -12.56 13.99 -24.99
C GLY A 48 -12.17 13.50 -26.40
N THR A 49 -10.87 13.35 -26.68
CA THR A 49 -10.38 12.95 -28.02
C THR A 49 -9.41 11.77 -28.00
N GLY A 50 -9.46 10.92 -26.95
CA GLY A 50 -8.61 9.73 -26.85
C GLY A 50 -7.25 9.94 -26.18
N GLY A 51 -7.01 11.11 -25.55
CA GLY A 51 -5.76 11.43 -24.84
C GLY A 51 -5.76 11.05 -23.35
N SER A 52 -4.75 11.55 -22.63
CA SER A 52 -4.59 11.30 -21.19
C SER A 52 -5.53 12.12 -20.31
N LEU A 53 -5.81 11.60 -19.11
CA LEU A 53 -6.25 12.38 -17.97
C LEU A 53 -5.04 13.13 -17.37
N VAL A 54 -5.25 14.41 -17.06
CA VAL A 54 -4.22 15.27 -16.49
C VAL A 54 -4.71 15.86 -15.18
N GLY A 55 -3.98 15.62 -14.10
CA GLY A 55 -4.09 16.38 -12.85
C GLY A 55 -2.96 17.39 -12.74
N LYS A 56 -3.31 18.64 -12.44
CA LYS A 56 -2.36 19.74 -12.38
C LYS A 56 -2.52 20.54 -11.09
N ASP A 57 -1.39 20.77 -10.43
CA ASP A 57 -1.29 21.61 -9.22
C ASP A 57 -2.26 21.19 -8.11
N LEU A 58 -2.50 19.88 -7.93
CA LEU A 58 -3.33 19.35 -6.84
C LEU A 58 -2.65 19.65 -5.51
N LEU A 59 -3.33 20.36 -4.62
CA LEU A 59 -2.71 20.83 -3.38
C LEU A 59 -2.61 19.69 -2.35
N LEU A 60 -1.54 19.74 -1.57
CA LEU A 60 -1.28 18.86 -0.42
C LEU A 60 -0.73 19.76 0.70
N ASP A 61 -1.07 19.49 1.96
CA ASP A 61 -0.58 20.26 3.12
C ASP A 61 0.02 19.42 4.23
N THR A 62 -0.12 18.10 4.18
CA THR A 62 0.39 17.21 5.22
C THR A 62 1.06 15.98 4.65
N VAL A 63 2.02 15.45 5.41
CA VAL A 63 2.64 14.15 5.19
C VAL A 63 2.62 13.37 6.50
N LEU A 64 2.11 12.15 6.47
CA LEU A 64 1.98 11.28 7.65
C LEU A 64 2.72 9.96 7.43
N GLY A 65 3.54 9.56 8.40
CA GLY A 65 4.07 8.20 8.49
C GLY A 65 3.13 7.30 9.28
N ILE A 66 2.68 6.20 8.69
CA ILE A 66 1.83 5.19 9.34
C ILE A 66 2.62 3.88 9.40
N ASP A 67 2.73 3.28 10.58
CA ASP A 67 3.49 2.04 10.82
C ASP A 67 4.95 2.11 10.38
N THR A 68 5.50 3.32 10.33
CA THR A 68 6.90 3.59 10.01
C THR A 68 7.81 3.25 11.19
N VAL A 69 9.02 2.77 10.92
CA VAL A 69 9.97 2.38 11.98
C VAL A 69 10.41 3.59 12.79
N LEU A 70 10.64 4.72 12.12
CA LEU A 70 10.96 6.00 12.74
C LEU A 70 9.76 6.94 12.60
N ASN A 71 9.54 7.76 13.63
CA ASN A 71 8.52 8.82 13.61
C ASN A 71 7.11 8.32 13.22
N ASN A 72 6.69 7.16 13.72
CA ASN A 72 5.35 6.63 13.48
C ASN A 72 4.27 7.60 13.97
N LYS A 73 3.22 7.79 13.15
CA LYS A 73 2.09 8.70 13.36
C LYS A 73 2.51 10.17 13.46
N LYS A 74 3.75 10.50 13.09
CA LYS A 74 4.23 11.87 13.03
C LYS A 74 3.77 12.50 11.72
N GLU A 75 2.97 13.54 11.87
CA GLU A 75 2.56 14.41 10.78
C GLU A 75 3.57 15.55 10.59
N LEU A 76 3.90 15.83 9.33
CA LEU A 76 4.78 16.90 8.88
C LEU A 76 3.98 17.89 8.03
N SER A 77 4.42 19.14 8.00
CA SER A 77 3.81 20.16 7.15
C SER A 77 4.35 20.11 5.73
N CYS A 78 3.45 20.14 4.74
CA CYS A 78 3.77 20.17 3.31
C CYS A 78 3.53 21.59 2.75
N VAL A 79 4.57 22.42 2.74
CA VAL A 79 4.47 23.82 2.33
C VAL A 79 4.64 23.96 0.82
N GLY A 80 3.62 24.52 0.16
CA GLY A 80 3.62 24.73 -1.29
C GLY A 80 3.64 23.41 -2.07
N CYS A 81 3.18 22.32 -1.45
CA CYS A 81 3.19 21.01 -2.06
C CYS A 81 2.12 20.87 -3.13
N LYS A 82 2.52 20.23 -4.23
CA LYS A 82 1.70 20.04 -5.42
C LYS A 82 1.90 18.66 -6.00
N LEU A 83 0.80 17.94 -6.19
CA LEU A 83 0.72 16.73 -6.97
C LEU A 83 0.37 17.09 -8.42
N ASN A 84 1.12 16.51 -9.36
CA ASN A 84 0.82 16.54 -10.79
C ASN A 84 0.84 15.11 -11.32
N PHE A 85 -0.08 14.79 -12.22
CA PHE A 85 -0.06 13.51 -12.91
C PHE A 85 -0.58 13.60 -14.34
N VAL A 86 -0.12 12.67 -15.16
CA VAL A 86 -0.60 12.40 -16.51
C VAL A 86 -0.73 10.89 -16.63
N THR A 87 -1.90 10.40 -17.06
CA THR A 87 -2.12 8.96 -17.28
C THR A 87 -1.66 8.52 -18.67
N GLY A 88 -1.82 7.23 -19.00
CA GLY A 88 -1.89 6.79 -20.38
C GLY A 88 -3.15 7.31 -21.10
N ALA A 89 -3.30 6.93 -22.37
CA ALA A 89 -4.42 7.35 -23.22
C ALA A 89 -5.77 6.81 -22.71
N ASN A 90 -6.87 7.51 -23.03
CA ASN A 90 -8.21 7.02 -22.76
C ASN A 90 -8.46 5.68 -23.51
N ILE A 91 -9.02 4.71 -22.80
CA ILE A 91 -9.40 3.38 -23.31
C ILE A 91 -10.91 3.33 -23.53
N SER A 92 -11.65 3.75 -22.51
CA SER A 92 -13.11 3.78 -22.53
C SER A 92 -13.62 4.98 -21.75
N GLU A 93 -14.84 5.37 -22.07
CA GLU A 93 -15.59 6.39 -21.35
C GLU A 93 -16.91 5.80 -20.80
N THR A 94 -17.22 4.52 -21.06
CA THR A 94 -18.45 3.86 -20.63
C THR A 94 -18.22 2.40 -20.19
N PRO A 95 -18.84 1.93 -19.09
CA PRO A 95 -19.73 2.66 -18.17
C PRO A 95 -18.96 3.62 -17.24
N LEU A 96 -17.63 3.50 -17.17
CA LEU A 96 -16.72 4.39 -16.45
C LEU A 96 -15.67 4.94 -17.41
N TYR A 97 -15.05 6.05 -17.02
CA TYR A 97 -13.83 6.48 -17.70
C TYR A 97 -12.69 5.55 -17.30
N GLU A 98 -11.97 5.08 -18.30
CA GLU A 98 -10.80 4.22 -18.14
C GLU A 98 -9.66 4.83 -18.95
N PHE A 99 -8.51 5.00 -18.30
CA PHE A 99 -7.28 5.46 -18.92
C PHE A 99 -6.21 4.40 -18.75
N ALA A 100 -5.41 4.19 -19.78
CA ALA A 100 -4.33 3.22 -19.76
C ALA A 100 -3.31 3.54 -18.65
N SER A 101 -2.64 2.48 -18.19
CA SER A 101 -1.46 2.60 -17.34
C SER A 101 -0.31 3.38 -18.02
N GLY A 102 0.75 3.64 -17.27
CA GLY A 102 1.90 4.44 -17.67
C GLY A 102 1.79 5.89 -17.24
N GLY A 103 2.34 6.79 -18.05
CA GLY A 103 2.37 8.22 -17.73
C GLY A 103 3.29 8.54 -16.54
N SER A 104 2.97 9.61 -15.81
CA SER A 104 3.83 10.13 -14.75
C SER A 104 3.03 10.68 -13.58
N VAL A 105 3.57 10.53 -12.38
CA VAL A 105 3.11 11.15 -11.14
C VAL A 105 4.29 11.90 -10.53
N THR A 106 4.07 13.10 -10.00
CA THR A 106 5.12 13.86 -9.32
C THR A 106 4.53 14.69 -8.20
N ILE A 107 5.16 14.63 -7.02
CA ILE A 107 4.91 15.56 -5.91
C ILE A 107 6.14 16.44 -5.73
N THR A 108 5.94 17.75 -5.73
CA THR A 108 6.98 18.74 -5.43
C THR A 108 6.54 19.63 -4.28
N GLY A 109 7.48 20.12 -3.47
CA GLY A 109 7.20 21.07 -2.40
C GLY A 109 8.29 21.08 -1.35
N LYS A 110 7.93 21.52 -0.15
CA LYS A 110 8.81 21.55 1.01
C LYS A 110 8.16 20.83 2.20
N ILE A 111 8.89 19.93 2.85
CA ILE A 111 8.46 19.25 4.06
C ILE A 111 9.16 19.83 5.28
N LEU A 112 8.37 20.17 6.30
CA LEU A 112 8.86 20.71 7.57
C LEU A 112 8.42 19.84 8.76
N ASP A 113 9.34 19.61 9.71
CA ASP A 113 9.02 19.19 11.08
C ASP A 113 9.08 20.42 12.00
N GLY A 114 7.92 21.03 12.25
CA GLY A 114 7.84 22.34 12.86
C GLY A 114 8.51 23.40 11.98
N LEU A 115 9.66 23.92 12.42
CA LEU A 115 10.45 24.90 11.66
C LEU A 115 11.66 24.29 10.95
N THR A 116 11.91 23.00 11.13
CA THR A 116 13.07 22.31 10.54
C THR A 116 12.72 21.80 9.16
N GLU A 117 13.48 22.21 8.14
CA GLU A 117 13.33 21.66 6.79
C GLU A 117 13.90 20.24 6.72
N ILE A 118 13.04 19.29 6.32
CA ILE A 118 13.41 17.90 6.08
C ILE A 118 13.86 17.72 4.63
N VAL A 119 13.09 18.28 3.70
CA VAL A 119 13.34 18.19 2.26
C VAL A 119 12.64 19.32 1.51
N ASN A 120 13.25 19.76 0.41
CA ASN A 120 12.69 20.73 -0.52
C ASN A 120 12.99 20.29 -1.97
N GLY A 121 12.02 20.43 -2.87
CA GLY A 121 12.11 20.03 -4.28
C GLY A 121 11.17 18.88 -4.61
N THR A 122 11.67 17.87 -5.33
CA THR A 122 10.88 16.68 -5.69
C THR A 122 10.79 15.74 -4.50
N LEU A 123 9.57 15.49 -4.05
CA LEU A 123 9.23 14.66 -2.90
C LEU A 123 8.90 13.23 -3.33
N LEU A 124 8.30 13.09 -4.50
CA LEU A 124 7.91 11.79 -5.06
C LEU A 124 7.89 11.87 -6.59
N THR A 125 8.32 10.79 -7.23
CA THR A 125 8.06 10.53 -8.67
C THR A 125 7.48 9.14 -8.83
N GLY A 126 6.59 8.93 -9.80
CA GLY A 126 6.02 7.63 -10.07
C GLY A 126 5.40 7.49 -11.45
N THR A 127 4.83 6.32 -11.70
CA THR A 127 4.06 5.98 -12.91
C THR A 127 2.92 5.04 -12.54
N PHE A 128 1.80 5.10 -13.26
CA PHE A 128 0.69 4.18 -13.04
C PHE A 128 1.05 2.81 -13.62
N THR A 129 0.90 1.74 -12.83
CA THR A 129 1.15 0.37 -13.31
C THR A 129 -0.13 -0.31 -13.77
N GLU A 130 -1.27 0.21 -13.34
CA GLU A 130 -2.61 -0.27 -13.72
C GLU A 130 -3.40 0.82 -14.42
N ASN A 131 -4.50 0.42 -15.06
CA ASN A 131 -5.42 1.37 -15.66
C ASN A 131 -6.09 2.21 -14.56
N ILE A 132 -6.33 3.47 -14.88
CA ILE A 132 -6.97 4.43 -13.99
C ILE A 132 -8.45 4.44 -14.32
N PHE A 133 -9.29 4.24 -13.31
CA PHE A 133 -10.73 4.24 -13.46
C PHE A 133 -11.32 5.48 -12.79
N GLY A 134 -12.38 6.03 -13.39
CA GLY A 134 -13.10 7.13 -12.77
C GLY A 134 -14.58 7.20 -13.11
N ASN A 135 -15.34 7.63 -12.11
CA ASN A 135 -16.72 8.03 -12.28
C ASN A 135 -16.77 9.54 -12.55
N VAL A 136 -17.38 9.95 -13.65
CA VAL A 136 -17.47 11.35 -14.05
C VAL A 136 -18.91 11.67 -14.38
N ALA A 137 -19.44 12.68 -13.69
CA ALA A 137 -20.76 13.24 -13.93
C ALA A 137 -20.68 14.76 -13.90
N ASN A 138 -21.73 15.43 -14.37
CA ASN A 138 -21.82 16.88 -14.18
C ASN A 138 -21.82 17.20 -12.68
N GLY A 139 -20.95 18.11 -12.28
CA GLY A 139 -20.75 18.54 -10.90
C GLY A 139 -19.69 17.75 -10.12
N PHE A 140 -19.36 16.51 -10.51
CA PHE A 140 -18.50 15.63 -9.71
C PHE A 140 -17.68 14.63 -10.51
N ALA A 141 -16.46 14.34 -10.07
CA ALA A 141 -15.68 13.22 -10.56
C ALA A 141 -14.81 12.61 -9.46
N VAL A 142 -14.60 11.30 -9.52
CA VAL A 142 -13.64 10.56 -8.67
C VAL A 142 -12.82 9.63 -9.52
N PHE A 143 -11.51 9.63 -9.28
CA PHE A 143 -10.56 8.73 -9.93
C PHE A 143 -9.80 7.91 -8.90
N THR A 144 -9.47 6.68 -9.29
CA THR A 144 -8.58 5.79 -8.55
C THR A 144 -7.53 5.21 -9.48
N GLY A 145 -6.29 5.22 -9.02
CA GLY A 145 -5.15 4.64 -9.73
C GLY A 145 -4.18 3.98 -8.77
N ILE A 146 -3.44 3.01 -9.32
CA ILE A 146 -2.37 2.26 -8.64
C ILE A 146 -1.10 2.41 -9.48
N GLY A 147 0.04 2.54 -8.80
CA GLY A 147 1.30 2.65 -9.48
C GLY A 147 2.50 2.39 -8.60
N VAL A 148 3.67 2.63 -9.18
CA VAL A 148 4.96 2.56 -8.50
C VAL A 148 5.55 3.95 -8.38
N ASN A 149 6.27 4.18 -7.29
CA ASN A 149 6.91 5.45 -7.01
C ASN A 149 8.26 5.30 -6.31
N SER A 150 9.04 6.37 -6.41
CA SER A 150 10.22 6.62 -5.61
C SER A 150 9.93 7.81 -4.70
N VAL A 151 9.99 7.59 -3.40
CA VAL A 151 9.94 8.68 -2.40
C VAL A 151 11.33 9.30 -2.28
N ASN A 152 11.41 10.60 -2.02
CA ASN A 152 12.67 11.29 -1.77
C ASN A 152 13.42 10.62 -0.60
N SER A 153 14.73 10.41 -0.78
CA SER A 153 15.55 9.67 0.19
C SER A 153 15.64 10.33 1.57
N ALA A 154 15.55 11.66 1.65
CA ALA A 154 15.55 12.36 2.94
C ALA A 154 14.24 12.08 3.71
N LEU A 155 13.10 12.08 3.01
CA LEU A 155 11.80 11.78 3.59
C LEU A 155 11.69 10.31 3.99
N SER A 156 12.15 9.39 3.13
CA SER A 156 12.18 7.97 3.44
C SER A 156 13.11 7.66 4.63
N SER A 157 14.26 8.34 4.71
CA SER A 157 15.19 8.21 5.84
C SER A 157 14.58 8.76 7.13
N TYR A 158 13.86 9.88 7.07
CA TYR A 158 13.16 10.46 8.22
C TYR A 158 12.16 9.47 8.84
N TYR A 159 11.41 8.76 8.00
CA TYR A 159 10.46 7.73 8.46
C TYR A 159 11.08 6.34 8.65
N GLY A 160 12.36 6.15 8.32
CA GLY A 160 13.03 4.85 8.46
C GLY A 160 12.45 3.78 7.53
N VAL A 161 12.05 4.18 6.32
CA VAL A 161 11.50 3.29 5.30
C VAL A 161 12.45 3.18 4.11
N ASN A 162 12.58 1.96 3.56
CA ASN A 162 13.46 1.74 2.40
C ASN A 162 12.87 2.40 1.16
N ALA A 163 13.65 3.29 0.54
CA ALA A 163 13.23 4.11 -0.59
C ALA A 163 12.90 3.32 -1.88
N THR A 164 13.33 2.06 -1.98
CA THR A 164 13.56 1.42 -3.27
C THR A 164 12.40 0.66 -3.87
N ASP A 165 11.29 0.43 -3.15
CA ASP A 165 10.11 -0.20 -3.76
C ASP A 165 8.85 0.29 -3.06
N PHE A 166 8.36 1.48 -3.43
CA PHE A 166 7.01 1.90 -3.06
C PHE A 166 6.05 1.68 -4.23
N THR A 167 4.92 1.04 -3.94
CA THR A 167 3.70 1.13 -4.72
C THR A 167 2.77 2.13 -4.06
N PHE A 168 2.24 3.10 -4.80
CA PHE A 168 1.10 3.83 -4.27
C PHE A 168 -0.16 3.00 -4.51
N ALA A 169 -0.82 2.64 -3.41
CA ALA A 169 -1.87 1.61 -3.40
C ALA A 169 -3.27 2.20 -3.61
N GLN A 170 -3.45 3.50 -3.39
CA GLN A 170 -4.71 4.18 -3.65
C GLN A 170 -4.48 5.68 -3.74
N THR A 171 -4.63 6.24 -4.94
CA THR A 171 -4.82 7.68 -5.08
C THR A 171 -6.30 7.93 -5.27
N SER A 172 -6.97 8.53 -4.29
CA SER A 172 -8.37 8.95 -4.44
C SER A 172 -8.41 10.44 -4.71
N ILE A 173 -8.76 10.82 -5.93
CA ILE A 173 -8.87 12.23 -6.31
C ILE A 173 -10.33 12.52 -6.60
N ALA A 174 -10.92 13.42 -5.81
CA ALA A 174 -12.28 13.89 -6.02
C ALA A 174 -12.26 15.34 -6.52
N ALA A 175 -13.10 15.64 -7.50
CA ALA A 175 -13.27 16.98 -8.04
C ALA A 175 -14.74 17.41 -8.04
N LYS A 176 -14.95 18.71 -7.86
CA LYS A 176 -16.25 19.39 -8.01
C LYS A 176 -16.26 20.31 -9.23
N ASN A 177 -17.41 20.92 -9.48
CA ASN A 177 -17.63 21.84 -10.61
C ASN A 177 -17.29 21.21 -11.96
N VAL A 178 -17.41 19.89 -12.04
CA VAL A 178 -17.08 19.14 -13.25
C VAL A 178 -18.08 19.50 -14.34
N LYS A 179 -17.58 19.93 -15.48
CA LYS A 179 -18.39 20.20 -16.66
C LYS A 179 -18.02 19.19 -17.75
N VAL A 180 -18.92 18.25 -18.02
CA VAL A 180 -18.75 17.28 -19.11
C VAL A 180 -19.19 17.93 -20.42
N GLU A 181 -18.29 17.94 -21.39
CA GLU A 181 -18.50 18.51 -22.72
C GLU A 181 -19.20 17.51 -23.66
N LYS A 182 -19.62 17.99 -24.83
CA LYS A 182 -20.31 17.15 -25.83
C LYS A 182 -19.45 16.00 -26.35
N ASN A 183 -18.14 16.22 -26.43
CA ASN A 183 -17.16 15.19 -26.80
C ASN A 183 -16.72 14.35 -25.59
N ARG A 184 -17.40 14.46 -24.45
CA ARG A 184 -17.09 13.71 -23.22
C ARG A 184 -15.76 14.11 -22.57
N GLY A 185 -15.12 15.17 -23.04
CA GLY A 185 -14.08 15.86 -22.30
C GLY A 185 -14.66 16.49 -21.03
N PHE A 186 -13.80 16.77 -20.06
CA PHE A 186 -14.22 17.45 -18.83
C PHE A 186 -13.06 18.22 -18.20
N THR A 187 -13.42 19.17 -17.35
CA THR A 187 -12.52 19.83 -16.41
C THR A 187 -13.22 19.94 -15.06
N GLY A 188 -12.46 19.87 -13.97
CA GLY A 188 -12.96 19.97 -12.61
C GLY A 188 -11.94 20.57 -11.66
N THR A 189 -12.41 21.14 -10.56
CA THR A 189 -11.55 21.63 -9.46
C THR A 189 -11.45 20.55 -8.40
N VAL A 190 -10.23 20.17 -8.03
CA VAL A 190 -10.01 19.12 -7.03
C VAL A 190 -10.38 19.62 -5.63
N THR A 191 -11.01 18.73 -4.86
CA THR A 191 -11.53 18.98 -3.51
C THR A 191 -11.05 17.98 -2.48
N ASN A 192 -10.42 16.90 -2.92
CA ASN A 192 -9.79 15.91 -2.07
C ASN A 192 -8.69 15.24 -2.91
N THR A 193 -7.50 15.14 -2.31
CA THR A 193 -6.35 14.44 -2.86
C THR A 193 -5.71 13.60 -1.76
N ASP A 194 -6.05 12.32 -1.73
CA ASP A 194 -5.36 11.35 -0.89
C ASP A 194 -4.34 10.57 -1.73
N PHE A 195 -3.09 10.53 -1.28
CA PHE A 195 -2.00 9.83 -1.96
C PHE A 195 -1.18 9.00 -0.98
N ASP A 196 -1.46 7.70 -0.95
CA ASP A 196 -0.79 6.73 -0.08
C ASP A 196 0.33 5.99 -0.79
N THR A 197 1.54 5.98 -0.21
CA THR A 197 2.65 5.13 -0.66
C THR A 197 2.88 3.98 0.30
N LYS A 198 2.84 2.75 -0.19
CA LYS A 198 3.10 1.52 0.58
C LYS A 198 4.30 0.79 -0.02
N PRO A 199 5.21 0.20 0.77
CA PRO A 199 6.29 -0.59 0.24
C PRO A 199 5.71 -1.81 -0.48
N VAL A 200 6.34 -2.21 -1.58
CA VAL A 200 6.03 -3.46 -2.26
C VAL A 200 6.24 -4.58 -1.25
N GLN A 201 5.15 -5.22 -0.86
CA GLN A 201 5.20 -6.31 0.11
C GLN A 201 5.91 -7.50 -0.58
N THR A 202 7.19 -7.70 -0.28
CA THR A 202 7.98 -8.83 -0.80
C THR A 202 7.93 -10.05 0.12
N THR A 203 7.19 -9.99 1.23
CA THR A 203 7.05 -11.16 2.11
C THR A 203 6.34 -12.28 1.36
N PRO A 204 7.00 -13.43 1.11
CA PRO A 204 6.33 -14.59 0.56
C PRO A 204 5.21 -14.97 1.53
N GLU A 205 4.00 -15.21 1.02
CA GLU A 205 2.97 -15.86 1.83
C GLU A 205 3.57 -17.13 2.44
N PRO A 206 3.38 -17.40 3.74
CA PRO A 206 3.96 -18.55 4.39
C PRO A 206 3.25 -19.83 3.91
N THR A 207 3.61 -20.30 2.71
CA THR A 207 3.33 -21.64 2.21
C THR A 207 3.91 -22.72 3.15
N ALA A 208 4.85 -22.35 4.02
CA ALA A 208 5.39 -23.17 5.08
C ALA A 208 4.34 -23.63 6.13
N THR A 209 3.27 -22.86 6.37
CA THR A 209 2.26 -23.21 7.38
C THR A 209 1.40 -24.40 6.93
N LEU A 210 1.07 -24.48 5.63
CA LEU A 210 0.37 -25.63 5.05
C LEU A 210 1.27 -26.85 4.95
N GLY A 211 2.55 -26.66 4.64
CA GLY A 211 3.56 -27.73 4.62
C GLY A 211 3.76 -28.38 5.99
N LEU A 212 3.88 -27.59 7.07
CA LEU A 212 4.04 -28.12 8.43
C LEU A 212 2.79 -28.85 8.94
N LEU A 213 1.59 -28.36 8.61
CA LEU A 213 0.34 -29.04 8.97
C LEU A 213 0.22 -30.40 8.28
N ALA A 214 0.63 -30.48 7.00
CA ALA A 214 0.64 -31.72 6.24
C ALA A 214 1.65 -32.74 6.83
N VAL A 215 2.89 -32.32 7.11
CA VAL A 215 3.91 -33.20 7.72
C VAL A 215 3.50 -33.67 9.12
N GLY A 216 2.91 -32.79 9.92
CA GLY A 216 2.38 -33.14 11.25
C GLY A 216 1.25 -34.19 11.19
N ALA A 217 0.34 -34.06 10.23
CA ALA A 217 -0.75 -35.03 10.03
C ALA A 217 -0.22 -36.41 9.58
N PHE A 218 0.81 -36.47 8.73
CA PHE A 218 1.44 -37.73 8.31
C PHE A 218 2.18 -38.43 9.47
N ALA A 219 2.87 -37.68 10.34
CA ALA A 219 3.55 -38.23 11.51
C ALA A 219 2.56 -38.79 12.56
N ALA A 220 1.45 -38.10 12.80
CA ALA A 220 0.40 -38.56 13.73
C ALA A 220 -0.28 -39.85 13.23
N ASN A 221 -0.55 -39.95 11.92
CA ASN A 221 -1.23 -41.11 11.34
C ASN A 221 -0.33 -42.36 11.31
N SER A 222 0.98 -42.19 11.13
CA SER A 222 1.94 -43.29 11.15
C SER A 222 2.23 -43.81 12.57
N ALA A 223 2.19 -42.96 13.59
CA ALA A 223 2.25 -43.38 14.99
C ALA A 223 0.97 -44.14 15.43
N ALA A 224 -0.21 -43.71 14.98
CA ALA A 224 -1.48 -44.37 15.29
C ALA A 224 -1.58 -45.78 14.67
N LYS A 225 -1.02 -46.00 13.48
CA LYS A 225 -0.97 -47.34 12.84
C LYS A 225 -0.03 -48.31 13.56
N ARG A 226 1.12 -47.85 14.06
CA ARG A 226 2.06 -48.72 14.81
C ARG A 226 1.49 -49.24 16.12
N LYS A 227 0.61 -48.49 16.80
CA LYS A 227 -0.06 -48.94 18.03
C LYS A 227 -1.15 -49.99 17.82
N LYS A 228 -1.66 -50.18 16.60
CA LYS A 228 -2.68 -51.21 16.30
C LYS A 228 -2.07 -52.57 15.89
N GLN A 229 -0.76 -52.64 15.70
CA GLN A 229 -0.04 -53.83 15.23
C GLN A 229 0.89 -54.44 16.29
N ALA A 230 0.84 -53.95 17.53
CA ALA A 230 1.58 -54.47 18.68
C ALA A 230 0.60 -54.98 19.73
#